data_AF-A0A7W1TII7-F1
#
_entry.id   AF-A0A7W1TII7-F1
#
_cell.length_a   1.000
_cell.length_b   1.000
_cell.length_c   1.000
_cell.angle_alpha   90.00
_cell.angle_beta   90.00
_cell.angle_gamma   90.00
#
_symmetry.space_group_name_H-M   'P 1'
#
loop_
_entity.id
_entity.type
_entity.pdbx_description
1 polymer ?
#
loop_
_entity_poly.entity_id
_entity_poly.type
_entity_poly.pdbx_seq_one_letter_code
_entity_poly.pdbx_strand_id
1 'polypeptide(L)'
;MKKRRSASKAACCEIDAREADIIAMAVGPETTEAAAGETVSRIKKAAGERFDQIEINCNLLAVGEQPPQWLPPGINIEQLRQSGSLAVVMGSVDEMCERLMARREALHISYVTLGEQVTLCMD
;
A
#
# COMPACT_ATOMS: atom_id res chain seq x y z
N MET A 1 -11.10 18.11 10.98
CA MET A 1 -10.02 18.26 9.99
C MET A 1 -9.04 17.11 10.22
N LYS A 2 -8.98 16.11 9.32
CA LYS A 2 -8.16 14.88 9.51
C LYS A 2 -6.66 15.21 9.34
N LYS A 3 -5.80 14.78 10.26
CA LYS A 3 -4.34 14.97 10.16
C LYS A 3 -3.72 13.78 9.41
N ARG A 4 -3.03 14.06 8.28
CA ARG A 4 -2.30 13.06 7.47
C ARG A 4 -0.80 13.08 7.78
N ARG A 5 -0.18 11.92 7.95
CA ARG A 5 1.28 11.76 8.08
C ARG A 5 1.79 10.55 7.30
N SER A 6 3.03 10.65 6.81
CA SER A 6 3.71 9.58 6.05
C SER A 6 4.83 8.98 6.87
N ALA A 7 4.84 7.65 7.02
CA ALA A 7 5.85 6.98 7.84
C ALA A 7 6.83 6.18 6.96
N SER A 8 8.12 6.53 7.04
CA SER A 8 9.21 5.88 6.30
C SER A 8 10.26 5.22 7.21
N LYS A 9 10.17 5.37 8.54
CA LYS A 9 11.08 4.77 9.53
C LYS A 9 10.34 4.42 10.83
N ALA A 10 10.81 3.41 11.58
CA ALA A 10 10.12 2.86 12.76
C ALA A 10 9.69 3.92 13.79
N ALA A 11 10.57 4.87 14.14
CA ALA A 11 10.25 5.94 15.08
C ALA A 11 9.18 6.93 14.57
N CYS A 12 9.07 7.11 13.24
CA CYS A 12 8.02 7.94 12.64
C CYS A 12 6.65 7.24 12.74
N CYS A 13 6.60 5.92 12.52
CA CYS A 13 5.38 5.13 12.66
C CYS A 13 4.79 5.21 14.06
N GLU A 14 5.64 5.24 15.11
CA GLU A 14 5.17 5.29 16.50
C GLU A 14 4.52 6.63 16.85
N ILE A 15 5.11 7.75 16.42
CA ILE A 15 4.53 9.09 16.62
C ILE A 15 3.23 9.23 15.81
N ASP A 16 3.23 8.75 14.58
CA ASP A 16 2.07 8.84 13.70
C ASP A 16 0.91 7.98 14.22
N ALA A 17 1.17 6.78 14.73
CA ALA A 17 0.13 5.89 15.27
C ALA A 17 -0.60 6.44 16.49
N ARG A 18 0.00 7.36 17.26
CA ARG A 18 -0.64 7.95 18.44
C ARG A 18 -1.59 9.09 18.09
N GLU A 19 -1.28 9.84 17.03
CA GLU A 19 -1.87 11.15 16.77
C GLU A 19 -2.57 11.27 15.40
N ALA A 20 -2.20 10.44 14.42
CA ALA A 20 -2.70 10.55 13.07
C ALA A 20 -4.05 9.85 12.91
N ASP A 21 -4.94 10.47 12.13
CA ASP A 21 -6.18 9.83 11.69
C ASP A 21 -5.91 8.92 10.47
N ILE A 22 -4.81 9.19 9.75
CA ILE A 22 -4.43 8.49 8.51
C ILE A 22 -2.92 8.28 8.49
N ILE A 23 -2.50 7.04 8.23
CA ILE A 23 -1.10 6.65 8.03
C ILE A 23 -0.88 6.19 6.59
N ALA A 24 0.04 6.88 5.90
CA ALA A 24 0.59 6.37 4.65
C ALA A 24 1.70 5.38 4.94
N MET A 25 1.39 4.10 4.73
CA MET A 25 2.35 3.00 4.81
C MET A 25 3.26 3.06 3.60
N ALA A 26 4.56 3.21 3.84
CA ALA A 26 5.57 3.10 2.80
C ALA A 26 5.60 1.66 2.26
N VAL A 27 5.30 1.51 0.98
CA VAL A 27 5.34 0.24 0.24
C VAL A 27 6.26 0.44 -0.95
N GLY A 28 7.37 -0.30 -0.98
CA GLY A 28 8.26 -0.37 -2.13
C GLY A 28 7.83 -1.47 -3.10
N PRO A 29 8.39 -1.52 -4.32
CA PRO A 29 8.05 -2.55 -5.31
C PRO A 29 8.17 -3.97 -4.80
N GLU A 30 9.16 -4.26 -3.94
CA GLU A 30 9.42 -5.59 -3.39
C GLU A 30 8.80 -5.82 -2.00
N THR A 31 8.07 -4.85 -1.45
CA THR A 31 7.45 -5.01 -0.13
C THR A 31 6.40 -6.12 -0.20
N THR A 32 6.65 -7.21 0.52
CA THR A 32 5.74 -8.36 0.60
C THR A 32 4.60 -8.10 1.58
N GLU A 33 3.52 -8.88 1.46
CA GLU A 33 2.41 -8.83 2.43
C GLU A 33 2.86 -9.15 3.86
N ALA A 34 3.83 -10.05 4.03
CA ALA A 34 4.42 -10.36 5.34
C ALA A 34 5.12 -9.13 5.97
N ALA A 35 5.96 -8.43 5.20
CA ALA A 35 6.64 -7.22 5.67
C ALA A 35 5.64 -6.08 5.98
N ALA A 36 4.56 -6.00 5.22
CA ALA A 36 3.46 -5.08 5.52
C ALA A 36 2.76 -5.45 6.83
N GLY A 37 2.50 -6.74 7.08
CA GLY A 37 1.92 -7.24 8.33
C GLY A 37 2.76 -6.89 9.57
N GLU A 38 4.08 -6.96 9.48
CA GLU A 38 4.98 -6.48 10.53
C GLU A 38 4.85 -4.97 10.78
N THR A 39 4.65 -4.20 9.72
CA THR A 39 4.43 -2.75 9.81
C THR A 39 3.10 -2.43 10.46
N VAL A 40 2.02 -3.11 10.06
CA VAL A 40 0.69 -2.98 10.68
C VAL A 40 0.72 -3.39 12.15
N SER A 41 1.44 -4.46 12.50
CA SER A 41 1.60 -4.91 13.88
C SER A 41 2.28 -3.84 14.76
N ARG A 42 3.28 -3.14 14.21
CA ARG A 42 3.93 -2.01 14.90
C ARG A 42 2.99 -0.83 15.08
N ILE A 43 2.22 -0.47 14.05
CA ILE A 43 1.21 0.59 14.11
C ILE A 43 0.17 0.24 15.19
N LYS A 44 -0.36 -0.98 15.17
CA LYS A 44 -1.35 -1.45 16.16
C LYS A 44 -0.81 -1.38 17.59
N LYS A 45 0.43 -1.83 17.81
CA LYS A 45 1.08 -1.74 19.11
C LYS A 45 1.22 -0.28 19.59
N ALA A 46 1.60 0.63 18.70
CA ALA A 46 1.81 2.04 19.05
C ALA A 46 0.49 2.81 19.24
N ALA A 47 -0.55 2.48 18.47
CA ALA A 47 -1.88 3.09 18.55
C ALA A 47 -2.68 2.60 19.77
N GLY A 48 -2.52 1.34 20.17
CA GLY A 48 -3.32 0.75 21.24
C GLY A 48 -4.80 0.72 20.88
N GLU A 49 -5.67 1.17 21.80
CA GLU A 49 -7.14 1.12 21.65
C GLU A 49 -7.67 1.94 20.47
N ARG A 50 -6.91 2.94 19.99
CA ARG A 50 -7.36 3.76 18.86
C ARG A 50 -7.09 3.15 17.50
N PHE A 51 -6.45 1.97 17.43
CA PHE A 51 -6.01 1.40 16.15
C PHE A 51 -7.15 1.30 15.13
N ASP A 52 -8.34 0.87 15.57
CA ASP A 52 -9.51 0.72 14.69
C ASP A 52 -10.10 2.06 14.19
N GLN A 53 -9.58 3.20 14.67
CA GLN A 53 -9.95 4.55 14.23
C GLN A 53 -8.97 5.11 13.19
N ILE A 54 -7.85 4.43 12.93
CA ILE A 54 -6.80 4.89 12.03
C ILE A 54 -7.05 4.32 10.64
N GLU A 55 -7.08 5.19 9.64
CA GLU A 55 -7.08 4.74 8.25
C GLU A 55 -5.64 4.46 7.79
N ILE A 56 -5.41 3.30 7.18
CA ILE A 56 -4.13 2.96 6.56
C ILE A 56 -4.26 3.07 5.04
N ASN A 57 -3.39 3.86 4.42
CA ASN A 57 -3.27 3.91 2.97
C ASN A 57 -1.94 3.33 2.50
N CYS A 58 -1.97 2.71 1.33
CA CYS A 58 -0.76 2.34 0.60
C CYS A 58 -0.87 2.74 -0.87
N ASN A 59 0.28 2.80 -1.52
CA ASN A 59 0.37 3.13 -2.93
C ASN A 59 0.65 1.85 -3.71
N LEU A 60 -0.11 1.65 -4.78
CA LEU A 60 0.12 0.59 -5.74
C LEU A 60 1.02 1.13 -6.87
N LEU A 61 1.86 0.24 -7.38
CA LEU A 61 2.69 0.44 -8.54
C LEU A 61 1.97 0.00 -9.82
N ALA A 62 1.23 -1.11 -9.77
CA ALA A 62 0.55 -1.66 -10.93
C ALA A 62 -0.76 -2.35 -10.56
N VAL A 63 -1.78 -2.10 -11.38
CA VAL A 63 -3.11 -2.72 -11.29
C VAL A 63 -3.59 -3.05 -12.70
N GLY A 64 -4.18 -4.24 -12.87
CA GLY A 64 -4.86 -4.63 -14.11
C GLY A 64 -4.47 -6.00 -14.64
N GLU A 65 -4.95 -6.33 -15.84
CA GLU A 65 -4.65 -7.62 -16.48
C GLU A 65 -3.27 -7.62 -17.17
N GLN A 66 -2.78 -6.45 -17.57
CA GLN A 66 -1.52 -6.29 -18.30
C GLN A 66 -0.61 -5.29 -17.59
N PRO A 67 0.73 -5.51 -17.57
CA PRO A 67 1.67 -4.56 -17.01
C PRO A 67 1.49 -3.15 -17.62
N PRO A 68 1.49 -2.09 -16.80
CA PRO A 68 1.41 -0.73 -17.32
C PRO A 68 2.57 -0.43 -18.30
N GLN A 69 2.30 0.31 -19.37
CA GLN A 69 3.33 0.65 -20.36
C GLN A 69 4.43 1.57 -19.82
N TRP A 70 4.14 2.29 -18.73
CA TRP A 70 5.00 3.30 -18.15
C TRP A 70 5.93 2.81 -17.05
N LEU A 71 6.01 1.50 -16.85
CA LEU A 71 6.83 0.93 -15.79
C LEU A 71 8.29 1.40 -15.89
N PRO A 72 8.91 1.83 -14.78
CA PRO A 72 10.31 2.18 -14.78
C PRO A 72 11.18 1.02 -15.27
N PRO A 73 12.29 1.30 -15.98
CA PRO A 73 13.24 0.26 -16.37
C PRO A 73 13.70 -0.56 -15.15
N GLY A 74 13.81 -1.88 -15.33
CA GLY A 74 14.24 -2.80 -14.27
C GLY A 74 13.11 -3.34 -13.39
N ILE A 75 11.87 -2.87 -13.53
CA ILE A 75 10.70 -3.46 -12.85
C ILE A 75 10.14 -4.63 -13.66
N ASN A 76 10.11 -5.82 -13.05
CA ASN A 76 9.46 -7.00 -13.61
C ASN A 76 8.17 -7.33 -12.82
N ILE A 77 7.02 -6.94 -13.37
CA ILE A 77 5.72 -7.13 -12.72
C ILE A 77 5.40 -8.59 -12.44
N GLU A 78 5.73 -9.50 -13.35
CA GLU A 78 5.42 -10.92 -13.14
C GLU A 78 6.24 -11.50 -12.00
N GLN A 79 7.52 -11.12 -11.89
CA GLN A 79 8.36 -11.50 -10.76
C GLN A 79 7.82 -10.91 -9.43
N LEU A 80 7.43 -9.63 -9.42
CA LEU A 80 6.84 -9.00 -8.22
C LEU A 80 5.53 -9.65 -7.81
N ARG A 81 4.70 -10.07 -8.77
CA ARG A 81 3.47 -10.81 -8.52
C ARG A 81 3.77 -12.17 -7.89
N GLN A 82 4.73 -12.91 -8.43
CA GLN A 82 5.16 -14.21 -7.92
C GLN A 82 5.80 -14.11 -6.53
N SER A 83 6.50 -13.03 -6.24
CA SER A 83 7.10 -12.80 -4.91
C SER A 83 6.10 -12.29 -3.85
N GLY A 84 4.82 -12.11 -4.21
CA GLY A 84 3.80 -11.64 -3.29
C GLY A 84 3.93 -10.16 -2.93
N SER A 85 4.37 -9.33 -3.88
CA SER A 85 4.45 -7.88 -3.68
C SER A 85 3.07 -7.27 -3.36
N LEU A 86 3.04 -6.43 -2.34
CA LEU A 86 1.87 -5.63 -1.98
C LEU A 86 1.62 -4.50 -3.01
N ALA A 87 2.67 -4.02 -3.68
CA ALA A 87 2.58 -2.90 -4.63
C ALA A 87 1.90 -3.30 -5.96
N VAL A 88 1.69 -4.60 -6.21
CA VAL A 88 1.18 -5.12 -7.48
C VAL A 88 -0.12 -5.89 -7.24
N VAL A 89 -1.15 -5.58 -8.03
CA VAL A 89 -2.45 -6.27 -8.02
C VAL A 89 -2.85 -6.57 -9.45
N MET A 90 -2.46 -7.75 -9.94
CA MET A 90 -2.72 -8.16 -11.32
C MET A 90 -3.72 -9.32 -11.37
N GLY A 91 -4.49 -9.37 -12.44
CA GLY A 91 -5.48 -10.42 -12.70
C GLY A 91 -6.75 -9.85 -13.30
N SER A 92 -7.77 -10.70 -13.40
CA SER A 92 -9.12 -10.26 -13.72
C SER A 92 -9.68 -9.34 -12.63
N VAL A 93 -10.74 -8.59 -12.94
CA VAL A 93 -11.39 -7.68 -11.98
C VAL A 93 -11.79 -8.41 -10.70
N ASP A 94 -12.36 -9.61 -10.79
CA ASP A 94 -12.81 -10.38 -9.63
C ASP A 94 -11.62 -10.81 -8.76
N GLU A 95 -10.56 -11.35 -9.36
CA GLU A 95 -9.33 -11.73 -8.64
C GLU A 95 -8.67 -10.53 -7.94
N MET A 96 -8.67 -9.37 -8.58
CA MET A 96 -8.13 -8.15 -8.00
C MET A 96 -8.99 -7.65 -6.83
N CYS A 97 -10.32 -7.68 -6.98
CA CYS A 97 -11.25 -7.32 -5.89
C CYS A 97 -11.07 -8.24 -4.69
N GLU A 98 -11.03 -9.55 -4.90
CA GLU A 98 -10.81 -10.55 -3.84
C GLU A 98 -9.49 -10.30 -3.12
N ARG A 99 -8.40 -10.05 -3.88
CA ARG A 99 -7.09 -9.72 -3.30
C ARG A 99 -7.13 -8.49 -2.42
N LEU A 100 -7.76 -7.41 -2.91
CA LEU A 100 -7.85 -6.15 -2.17
C LEU A 100 -8.69 -6.30 -0.90
N MET A 101 -9.78 -7.08 -0.97
CA MET A 101 -10.60 -7.40 0.21
C MET A 101 -9.82 -8.22 1.24
N ALA A 102 -9.11 -9.26 0.81
CA ALA A 102 -8.26 -10.06 1.70
C ALA A 102 -7.18 -9.21 2.37
N ARG A 103 -6.56 -8.29 1.62
CA ARG A 103 -5.57 -7.34 2.17
C ARG A 103 -6.19 -6.36 3.16
N ARG A 104 -7.41 -5.89 2.92
CA ARG A 104 -8.14 -5.05 3.88
C ARG A 104 -8.36 -5.79 5.19
N GLU A 105 -8.80 -7.04 5.13
CA GLU A 105 -9.04 -7.87 6.31
C GLU A 105 -7.74 -8.19 7.06
N ALA A 106 -6.69 -8.57 6.34
CA ALA A 106 -5.43 -9.01 6.95
C ALA A 106 -4.53 -7.85 7.42
N LEU A 107 -4.52 -6.73 6.69
CA LEU A 107 -3.57 -5.62 6.88
C LEU A 107 -4.24 -4.31 7.31
N HIS A 108 -5.56 -4.28 7.48
CA HIS A 108 -6.31 -3.08 7.83
C HIS A 108 -6.15 -1.92 6.83
N ILE A 109 -5.79 -2.23 5.57
CA ILE A 109 -5.67 -1.23 4.51
C ILE A 109 -7.07 -0.68 4.20
N SER A 110 -7.25 0.61 4.47
CA SER A 110 -8.53 1.30 4.34
C SER A 110 -8.79 1.74 2.89
N TYR A 111 -7.74 2.19 2.21
CA TYR A 111 -7.80 2.54 0.79
C TYR A 111 -6.42 2.41 0.15
N VAL A 112 -6.42 2.25 -1.17
CA VAL A 112 -5.22 2.25 -1.99
C VAL A 112 -5.19 3.51 -2.83
N THR A 113 -4.00 4.00 -3.14
CA THR A 113 -3.82 5.01 -4.18
C THR A 113 -3.01 4.42 -5.31
N LEU A 114 -3.32 4.82 -6.53
CA LEU A 114 -2.54 4.51 -7.71
C LEU A 114 -2.05 5.82 -8.28
N GLY A 115 -0.76 5.92 -8.57
CA GLY A 115 -0.24 7.07 -9.29
C GLY A 115 -0.83 7.08 -10.70
N GLU A 116 -1.53 8.14 -11.06
CA GLU A 116 -1.84 8.42 -12.45
C GLU A 116 -0.56 8.93 -13.12
N GLN A 117 -0.19 8.36 -14.26
CA GLN A 117 0.80 8.98 -15.12
C GLN A 117 0.08 9.78 -16.19
N VAL A 118 0.15 11.11 -16.07
CA VAL A 118 -0.28 12.03 -17.12
C VAL A 118 0.83 12.07 -18.16
N THR A 119 0.66 11.37 -19.28
CA THR A 119 1.45 11.62 -20.47
C THR A 119 1.03 12.99 -20.99
N LEU A 120 1.80 14.04 -20.68
CA LEU A 120 1.68 15.30 -21.40
C LEU A 120 2.10 15.03 -22.84
N CYS A 121 1.13 14.92 -23.74
CA CYS A 121 1.38 15.12 -25.17
C CYS A 121 1.93 16.54 -25.31
N MET A 122 3.26 16.67 -25.43
CA MET A 122 3.85 17.87 -25.98
C MET A 122 3.72 17.73 -27.50
N ASP A 123 2.65 18.30 -28.04
CA ASP A 123 2.49 18.55 -29.48
C ASP A 123 3.49 19.61 -29.96
#